data_AF-A0A1M6L8F9-F1
#
_entry.id   AF-A0A1M6L8F9-F1
#
_cell.length_a   1.000
_cell.length_b   1.000
_cell.length_c   1.000
_cell.angle_alpha   90.00
_cell.angle_beta   90.00
_cell.angle_gamma   90.00
#
_symmetry.space_group_name_H-M   'P 1'
#
loop_
_entity.id
_entity.type
_entity.pdbx_description
1 polymer ?
#
loop_
_entity_poly.entity_id
_entity_poly.type
_entity_poly.pdbx_seq_one_letter_code
_entity_poly.pdbx_strand_id
1 'polypeptide(L)'
;MSSQVIDTAPTLSGEDDVVLDLGVIRNGQALITLYAREAVSSDLQLVAVGADGSAVATWRLRPPSAEPPATAEPEAEPNPYVEAGLLRMKARSRLTPEHGPVRRFELRSSQGPIRIQRSDRFQLDELFYPTPEEFSRSQIARRKCNRPLDKETQMFMTAQMAVAYADISSGGMEIAMTMTASYAYRATDLLRRDHAQRAVELLDALIGQIEQLPPSDYNENAIVSLLTARWHACAALEDMTGFQRSLTAIFDRTASICANTLVFTLCYNTVRSLCVLAGHSLVRGDTARAEACFEAIGDILRAGGSRLTLNVAHLREYSSTCRVAGPIGYFRNEIQRAEAEGVPVQQLHMSSLRGTVAEKAREHLIRPGIRSDRSDRLTEIIGTF
;
A
#
# COMPACT_ATOMS: atom_id res chain seq x y z
N MET A 1 17.34 5.90 -14.00
CA MET A 1 17.42 5.09 -15.22
C MET A 1 16.00 4.81 -15.67
N SER A 2 15.54 5.58 -16.65
CA SER A 2 14.23 5.52 -17.28
C SER A 2 14.16 4.27 -18.15
N SER A 3 13.42 3.25 -17.68
CA SER A 3 13.02 2.13 -18.50
C SER A 3 12.02 2.66 -19.54
N GLN A 4 12.47 2.86 -20.78
CA GLN A 4 11.57 2.91 -21.92
C GLN A 4 10.84 1.57 -21.96
N VAL A 5 9.57 1.58 -21.56
CA VAL A 5 8.64 0.51 -21.88
C VAL A 5 8.45 0.63 -23.38
N ILE A 6 9.18 -0.18 -24.14
CA ILE A 6 8.89 -0.40 -25.55
C ILE A 6 7.53 -1.11 -25.53
N ASP A 7 6.48 -0.37 -25.88
CA ASP A 7 5.15 -0.89 -26.10
C ASP A 7 5.19 -1.70 -27.41
N THR A 8 5.90 -2.84 -27.39
CA THR A 8 5.84 -3.80 -28.49
C THR A 8 4.44 -4.37 -28.48
N ALA A 9 3.64 -3.95 -29.47
CA ALA A 9 2.37 -4.57 -29.78
C ALA A 9 2.55 -6.10 -29.74
N PRO A 10 1.77 -6.83 -28.93
CA PRO A 10 2.02 -8.25 -28.78
C PRO A 10 1.74 -8.95 -30.10
N THR A 11 2.65 -9.85 -30.45
CA THR A 11 2.51 -10.71 -31.62
C THR A 11 1.28 -11.59 -31.40
N LEU A 12 0.24 -11.38 -32.20
CA LEU A 12 -0.86 -12.34 -32.29
C LEU A 12 -0.26 -13.65 -32.80
N SER A 13 -0.36 -14.72 -32.01
CA SER A 13 -0.28 -16.03 -32.64
C SER A 13 -1.52 -16.11 -33.54
N GLY A 14 -1.38 -16.49 -34.82
CA GLY A 14 -2.52 -16.56 -35.74
C GLY A 14 -3.65 -17.52 -35.29
N GLU A 15 -3.47 -18.15 -34.13
CA GLU A 15 -4.27 -19.15 -33.48
C GLU A 15 -5.10 -18.64 -32.30
N ASP A 16 -4.93 -17.38 -31.84
CA ASP A 16 -5.69 -16.83 -30.72
C ASP A 16 -7.09 -16.33 -31.16
N ASP A 17 -8.10 -16.63 -30.33
CA ASP A 17 -9.50 -16.26 -30.55
C ASP A 17 -9.84 -14.92 -29.89
N VAL A 18 -9.18 -14.65 -28.75
CA VAL A 18 -9.44 -13.50 -27.88
C VAL A 18 -8.13 -12.97 -27.25
N VAL A 19 -7.98 -11.64 -27.24
CA VAL A 19 -6.94 -10.95 -26.48
C VAL A 19 -7.57 -10.18 -25.31
N LEU A 20 -7.22 -10.54 -24.08
CA LEU A 20 -7.50 -9.75 -22.88
C LEU A 20 -6.45 -8.65 -22.74
N ASP A 21 -6.82 -7.42 -23.07
CA ASP A 21 -5.90 -6.28 -23.06
C ASP A 21 -5.86 -5.60 -21.68
N LEU A 22 -6.98 -5.03 -21.24
CA LEU A 22 -7.07 -4.33 -19.96
C LEU A 22 -7.99 -5.08 -19.01
N GLY A 23 -7.55 -5.23 -17.76
CA GLY A 23 -8.40 -5.69 -16.67
C GLY A 23 -7.99 -4.99 -15.39
N VAL A 24 -8.83 -4.08 -14.89
CA VAL A 24 -8.57 -3.32 -13.66
C VAL A 24 -9.86 -3.06 -12.88
N ILE A 25 -9.72 -2.74 -11.60
CA ILE A 25 -10.81 -2.25 -10.75
C ILE A 25 -10.81 -0.72 -10.74
N ARG A 26 -11.97 -0.10 -10.98
CA ARG A 26 -12.21 1.34 -10.81
C ARG A 26 -13.50 1.58 -10.07
N ASN A 27 -13.46 2.33 -8.97
CA ASN A 27 -14.66 2.69 -8.19
C ASN A 27 -15.57 1.49 -7.88
N GLY A 28 -14.99 0.35 -7.52
CA GLY A 28 -15.72 -0.88 -7.23
C GLY A 28 -16.30 -1.59 -8.47
N GLN A 29 -15.83 -1.24 -9.67
CA GLN A 29 -16.21 -1.89 -10.92
C GLN A 29 -15.01 -2.56 -11.57
N ALA A 30 -15.18 -3.78 -12.06
CA ALA A 30 -14.24 -4.38 -12.98
C ALA A 30 -14.44 -3.79 -14.38
N LEU A 31 -13.39 -3.16 -14.90
CA LEU A 31 -13.31 -2.63 -16.25
C LEU A 31 -12.42 -3.54 -17.07
N ILE A 32 -12.99 -4.14 -18.10
CA ILE A 32 -12.29 -5.08 -18.97
C ILE A 32 -12.39 -4.60 -20.41
N THR A 33 -11.25 -4.55 -21.09
CA THR A 33 -11.17 -4.36 -22.54
C THR A 33 -10.54 -5.59 -23.14
N LEU A 34 -11.17 -6.14 -24.17
CA LEU A 34 -10.68 -7.30 -24.89
C LEU A 34 -10.97 -7.15 -26.38
N TYR A 35 -10.30 -7.97 -27.19
CA TYR A 35 -10.45 -8.01 -28.63
C TYR A 35 -10.74 -9.45 -29.05
N ALA A 36 -11.77 -9.68 -29.84
CA ALA A 36 -12.21 -11.03 -30.21
C ALA A 36 -12.53 -11.14 -31.70
N ARG A 37 -12.36 -12.33 -32.28
CA ARG A 37 -12.86 -12.62 -33.63
C ARG A 37 -14.38 -12.55 -33.65
N GLU A 38 -14.95 -12.06 -34.76
CA GLU A 38 -16.40 -11.86 -34.90
C GLU A 38 -17.19 -13.14 -34.61
N ALA A 39 -16.76 -14.28 -35.14
CA ALA A 39 -17.37 -15.59 -34.92
C ALA A 39 -17.43 -16.05 -33.46
N VAL A 40 -16.56 -15.51 -32.59
CA VAL A 40 -16.49 -15.84 -31.16
C VAL A 40 -17.25 -14.81 -30.32
N SER A 41 -17.33 -13.57 -30.80
CA SER A 41 -17.77 -12.40 -30.03
C SER A 41 -19.21 -12.45 -29.49
N SER A 42 -20.14 -13.14 -30.17
CA SER A 42 -21.55 -13.24 -29.77
C SER A 42 -21.79 -14.07 -28.51
N ASP A 43 -20.86 -14.95 -28.18
CA ASP A 43 -21.03 -16.01 -27.18
C ASP A 43 -20.13 -15.84 -25.95
N LEU A 44 -19.31 -14.79 -25.93
CA LEU A 44 -18.40 -14.53 -24.83
C LEU A 44 -19.13 -14.02 -23.59
N GLN A 45 -18.82 -14.64 -22.47
CA GLN A 45 -19.26 -14.26 -21.15
C GLN A 45 -18.06 -13.96 -20.28
N LEU A 46 -18.11 -12.84 -19.59
CA LEU A 46 -17.22 -12.54 -18.49
C LEU A 46 -17.82 -13.11 -17.21
N VAL A 47 -17.02 -13.87 -16.46
CA VAL A 47 -17.44 -14.50 -15.21
C VAL A 47 -16.50 -14.05 -14.10
N ALA A 48 -17.06 -13.47 -13.03
CA ALA A 48 -16.36 -13.32 -11.77
C ALA A 48 -16.46 -14.65 -11.02
N VAL A 49 -15.31 -15.18 -10.59
CA VAL A 49 -15.21 -16.44 -9.86
C VAL A 49 -14.95 -16.16 -8.40
N GLY A 50 -15.73 -16.78 -7.52
CA GLY A 50 -15.62 -16.65 -6.07
C GLY A 50 -14.50 -17.50 -5.47
N ALA A 51 -14.30 -17.36 -4.16
CA ALA A 51 -13.29 -18.11 -3.41
C ALA A 51 -13.45 -19.65 -3.54
N ASP A 52 -14.68 -20.14 -3.58
CA ASP A 52 -15.04 -21.56 -3.72
C ASP A 52 -14.97 -22.08 -5.17
N GLY A 53 -14.61 -21.23 -6.13
CA GLY A 53 -14.58 -21.56 -7.55
C GLY A 53 -15.94 -21.45 -8.25
N SER A 54 -17.02 -21.08 -7.53
CA SER A 54 -18.33 -20.85 -8.13
C SER A 54 -18.36 -19.53 -8.90
N ALA A 55 -19.28 -19.42 -9.86
CA ALA A 55 -19.53 -18.16 -10.55
C ALA A 55 -20.33 -17.24 -9.62
N VAL A 56 -19.74 -16.11 -9.23
CA VAL A 56 -20.42 -15.13 -8.35
C VAL A 56 -21.24 -14.13 -9.16
N ALA A 57 -20.83 -13.86 -10.41
CA ALA A 57 -21.61 -13.10 -11.36
C ALA A 57 -21.11 -13.30 -12.80
N THR A 58 -22.03 -13.15 -13.75
CA THR A 58 -21.78 -13.39 -15.18
C THR A 58 -22.34 -12.25 -16.01
N TRP A 59 -21.55 -11.76 -16.96
CA TRP A 59 -21.93 -10.70 -17.88
C TRP A 59 -21.71 -11.16 -19.32
N ARG A 60 -22.74 -11.04 -20.16
CA ARG A 60 -22.57 -11.21 -21.60
C ARG A 60 -21.77 -10.03 -22.15
N LEU A 61 -20.69 -10.33 -22.82
CA LEU A 61 -19.90 -9.32 -23.52
C LEU A 61 -20.65 -8.97 -24.80
N ARG A 62 -20.73 -7.67 -25.09
CA ARG A 62 -21.28 -7.19 -26.35
C ARG A 62 -20.23 -6.30 -27.00
N PRO A 63 -20.13 -6.32 -28.34
CA PRO A 63 -19.49 -5.22 -29.03
C PRO A 63 -20.13 -3.91 -28.53
N PRO A 64 -19.36 -2.83 -28.34
CA PRO A 64 -19.96 -1.53 -28.06
C PRO A 64 -20.94 -1.26 -29.20
N SER A 65 -22.24 -1.20 -28.88
CA SER A 65 -23.24 -0.77 -29.86
C SER A 65 -22.82 0.57 -30.44
N ALA A 66 -23.13 0.80 -31.71
CA ALA A 66 -22.81 2.01 -32.48
C ALA A 66 -23.48 3.30 -31.97
N GLU A 67 -23.56 3.50 -30.66
CA GLU A 67 -23.84 4.80 -30.08
C GLU A 67 -22.49 5.50 -29.82
N PRO A 68 -22.22 6.63 -30.47
CA PRO A 68 -21.03 7.40 -30.19
C PRO A 68 -21.11 7.86 -28.71
N PRO A 69 -20.03 7.73 -27.93
CA PRO A 69 -19.99 8.39 -26.64
C PRO A 69 -20.29 9.88 -26.84
N ALA A 70 -21.21 10.44 -26.05
CA ALA A 70 -21.53 11.87 -26.07
C ALA A 70 -20.30 12.79 -25.82
N THR A 71 -19.17 12.20 -25.45
CA THR A 71 -17.83 12.79 -25.42
C THR A 71 -16.79 11.70 -25.72
N ALA A 72 -16.67 11.27 -26.98
CA ALA A 72 -15.57 10.42 -27.40
C ALA A 72 -14.32 11.28 -27.58
N GLU A 73 -13.35 11.16 -26.68
CA GLU A 73 -11.99 11.58 -27.01
C GLU A 73 -11.56 10.84 -28.28
N PRO A 74 -11.03 11.52 -29.31
CA PRO A 74 -10.54 10.85 -30.50
C PRO A 74 -9.41 9.90 -30.09
N GLU A 75 -9.58 8.60 -30.35
CA GLU A 75 -8.48 7.63 -30.21
C GLU A 75 -7.41 8.03 -31.23
N ALA A 76 -6.32 8.61 -30.72
CA ALA A 76 -5.31 9.29 -31.51
C ALA A 76 -4.37 8.34 -32.29
N GLU A 77 -4.47 7.03 -32.10
CA GLU A 77 -3.62 6.03 -32.76
C GLU A 77 -4.40 4.79 -33.15
N PRO A 78 -4.12 4.19 -34.33
CA PRO A 78 -4.72 2.92 -34.74
C PRO A 78 -4.29 1.80 -33.80
N ASN A 79 -5.26 1.04 -33.27
CA ASN A 79 -4.98 -0.08 -32.39
C ASN A 79 -4.63 -1.33 -33.22
N PRO A 80 -3.48 -1.99 -32.98
CA PRO A 80 -3.00 -3.10 -33.81
C PRO A 80 -3.94 -4.31 -33.85
N TYR A 81 -4.76 -4.53 -32.80
CA TYR A 81 -5.74 -5.62 -32.79
C TYR A 81 -6.92 -5.34 -33.71
N VAL A 82 -7.31 -4.07 -33.84
CA VAL A 82 -8.38 -3.65 -34.76
C VAL A 82 -7.89 -3.77 -36.20
N GLU A 83 -6.63 -3.40 -36.48
CA GLU A 83 -6.00 -3.61 -37.79
C GLU A 83 -5.90 -5.10 -38.16
N ALA A 84 -5.71 -5.98 -37.15
CA ALA A 84 -5.74 -7.43 -37.33
C ALA A 84 -7.16 -8.03 -37.48
N GLY A 85 -8.20 -7.19 -37.54
CA GLY A 85 -9.59 -7.60 -37.75
C GLY A 85 -10.30 -8.12 -36.50
N LEU A 86 -9.78 -7.85 -35.29
CA LEU A 86 -10.45 -8.20 -34.05
C LEU A 86 -11.43 -7.10 -33.62
N LEU A 87 -12.61 -7.52 -33.13
CA LEU A 87 -13.62 -6.63 -32.58
C LEU A 87 -13.29 -6.29 -31.14
N ARG A 88 -13.14 -5.00 -30.86
CA ARG A 88 -12.99 -4.51 -29.48
C ARG A 88 -14.30 -4.67 -28.72
N MET A 89 -14.21 -5.23 -27.52
CA MET A 89 -15.33 -5.38 -26.59
C MET A 89 -14.96 -4.73 -25.26
N LYS A 90 -15.95 -4.13 -24.61
CA LYS A 90 -15.81 -3.53 -23.28
C LYS A 90 -16.80 -4.18 -22.33
N ALA A 91 -16.30 -4.57 -21.17
CA ALA A 91 -17.10 -5.04 -20.05
C ALA A 91 -16.98 -4.06 -18.89
N ARG A 92 -18.11 -3.77 -18.27
CA ARG A 92 -18.16 -3.09 -16.99
C ARG A 92 -19.05 -3.89 -16.07
N SER A 93 -18.47 -4.34 -14.97
CA SER A 93 -19.14 -5.14 -13.97
C SER A 93 -19.06 -4.44 -12.62
N ARG A 94 -20.20 -4.30 -11.93
CA ARG A 94 -20.21 -3.78 -10.56
C ARG A 94 -19.98 -4.94 -9.59
N LEU A 95 -19.00 -4.78 -8.72
CA LEU A 95 -18.72 -5.72 -7.65
C LEU A 95 -19.39 -5.22 -6.38
N THR A 96 -20.41 -5.93 -5.90
CA THR A 96 -21.03 -5.69 -4.59
C THR A 96 -20.45 -6.63 -3.53
N PRO A 97 -20.43 -6.23 -2.25
CA PRO A 97 -19.98 -7.08 -1.15
C PRO A 97 -20.73 -8.42 -1.02
N GLU A 98 -21.97 -8.48 -1.52
CA GLU A 98 -22.84 -9.66 -1.46
C GLU A 98 -22.26 -10.89 -2.20
N HIS A 99 -21.39 -10.67 -3.18
CA HIS A 99 -20.75 -11.74 -3.94
C HIS A 99 -19.65 -12.49 -3.17
N GLY A 100 -19.32 -12.06 -1.94
CA GLY A 100 -18.15 -12.53 -1.22
C GLY A 100 -16.83 -12.17 -1.92
N PRO A 101 -15.70 -12.76 -1.50
CA PRO A 101 -14.39 -12.48 -2.10
C PRO A 101 -14.32 -12.98 -3.56
N VAL A 102 -14.01 -12.07 -4.48
CA VAL A 102 -13.78 -12.41 -5.90
C VAL A 102 -12.36 -12.91 -6.05
N ARG A 103 -12.18 -14.15 -6.50
CA ARG A 103 -10.89 -14.78 -6.74
C ARG A 103 -10.25 -14.31 -8.03
N ARG A 104 -11.01 -14.27 -9.12
CA ARG A 104 -10.50 -13.90 -10.46
C ARG A 104 -11.63 -13.64 -11.43
N PHE A 105 -11.26 -13.13 -12.60
CA PHE A 105 -12.16 -13.00 -13.75
C PHE A 105 -11.77 -13.98 -14.86
N GLU A 106 -12.76 -14.70 -15.37
CA GLU A 106 -12.60 -15.65 -16.46
C GLU A 106 -13.48 -15.26 -17.65
N LEU A 107 -12.98 -15.53 -18.86
CA LEU A 107 -13.84 -15.56 -20.04
C LEU A 107 -14.34 -16.99 -20.26
N ARG A 108 -15.62 -17.13 -20.52
CA ARG A 108 -16.28 -18.39 -20.90
C ARG A 108 -17.01 -18.20 -22.22
N SER A 109 -17.11 -19.28 -23.00
CA SER A 109 -17.88 -19.33 -24.24
C SER A 109 -18.88 -20.48 -24.17
N SER A 110 -20.09 -20.26 -24.68
CA SER A 110 -21.12 -21.30 -24.85
C SER A 110 -20.77 -22.28 -25.97
N GLN A 111 -19.86 -21.94 -26.88
CA GLN A 111 -19.50 -22.75 -28.05
C GLN A 111 -18.30 -23.70 -27.83
N GLY A 112 -17.69 -23.68 -26.63
CA GLY A 112 -16.56 -24.54 -26.30
C GLY A 112 -15.35 -23.75 -25.78
N PRO A 113 -14.17 -24.40 -25.70
CA PRO A 113 -12.95 -23.75 -25.23
C PRO A 113 -12.51 -22.64 -26.21
N ILE A 114 -12.02 -21.53 -25.65
CA ILE A 114 -11.49 -20.38 -26.40
C ILE A 114 -10.01 -20.21 -26.10
N ARG A 115 -9.21 -19.85 -27.11
CA ARG A 115 -7.79 -19.52 -26.94
C ARG A 115 -7.66 -18.04 -26.55
N ILE A 116 -7.08 -17.81 -25.37
CA ILE A 116 -6.99 -16.47 -24.76
C ILE A 116 -5.53 -16.07 -24.62
N GLN A 117 -5.15 -14.99 -25.29
CA GLN A 117 -3.91 -14.26 -25.02
C GLN A 117 -4.18 -13.19 -23.95
N ARG A 118 -3.31 -13.09 -22.94
CA ARG A 118 -3.38 -12.04 -21.92
C ARG A 118 -2.25 -11.04 -22.11
N SER A 119 -2.60 -9.77 -22.10
CA SER A 119 -1.65 -8.65 -22.01
C SER A 119 -1.16 -8.50 -20.57
N ASP A 120 0.05 -7.97 -20.40
CA ASP A 120 0.61 -7.59 -19.10
C ASP A 120 -0.21 -6.49 -18.39
N ARG A 121 -1.10 -5.82 -19.14
CA ARG A 121 -2.03 -4.81 -18.61
C ARG A 121 -3.28 -5.42 -17.97
N PHE A 122 -3.53 -6.72 -18.14
CA PHE A 122 -4.62 -7.43 -17.49
C PHE A 122 -4.21 -7.86 -16.08
N GLN A 123 -4.92 -7.40 -15.05
CA GLN A 123 -4.51 -7.55 -13.65
C GLN A 123 -5.59 -8.20 -12.77
N LEU A 124 -6.58 -8.87 -13.38
CA LEU A 124 -7.71 -9.50 -12.69
C LEU A 124 -7.60 -11.05 -12.61
N ASP A 125 -6.39 -11.58 -12.79
CA ASP A 125 -6.13 -13.03 -12.82
C ASP A 125 -6.14 -13.68 -11.44
N GLU A 126 -5.63 -13.00 -10.41
CA GLU A 126 -5.60 -13.48 -9.03
C GLU A 126 -5.81 -12.31 -8.06
N LEU A 127 -7.02 -12.23 -7.52
CA LEU A 127 -7.49 -11.17 -6.60
C LEU A 127 -7.76 -11.70 -5.19
N PHE A 128 -7.84 -13.03 -5.02
CA PHE A 128 -8.03 -13.68 -3.73
C PHE A 128 -7.29 -15.01 -3.64
N TYR A 129 -6.92 -15.35 -2.42
CA TYR A 129 -6.42 -16.67 -2.05
C TYR A 129 -7.37 -17.21 -0.98
N PRO A 130 -8.01 -18.37 -1.16
CA PRO A 130 -8.95 -18.92 -0.19
C PRO A 130 -8.27 -19.51 1.04
N THR A 131 -7.02 -19.97 0.93
CA THR A 131 -6.30 -20.62 2.04
C THR A 131 -4.93 -19.99 2.30
N PRO A 132 -4.41 -20.11 3.53
CA PRO A 132 -3.06 -19.66 3.85
C PRO A 132 -1.97 -20.32 3.00
N GLU A 133 -2.14 -21.57 2.59
CA GLU A 133 -1.20 -22.29 1.73
C GLU A 133 -1.19 -21.76 0.30
N GLU A 134 -2.35 -21.36 -0.22
CA GLU A 134 -2.43 -20.68 -1.52
C GLU A 134 -1.78 -19.30 -1.45
N PHE A 135 -2.08 -18.53 -0.40
CA PHE A 135 -1.46 -17.22 -0.19
C PHE A 135 0.06 -17.32 -0.05
N SER A 136 0.57 -18.31 0.67
CA SER A 136 2.01 -18.51 0.89
C SER A 136 2.75 -18.94 -0.37
N ARG A 137 2.09 -19.74 -1.23
CA ARG A 137 2.60 -20.11 -2.56
C ARG A 137 2.58 -18.94 -3.52
N SER A 138 1.59 -18.07 -3.40
CA SER A 138 1.55 -16.82 -4.13
C SER A 138 2.67 -15.90 -3.65
N GLN A 139 3.56 -15.52 -4.57
CA GLN A 139 4.63 -14.59 -4.25
C GLN A 139 4.13 -13.16 -4.01
N ILE A 140 2.82 -12.90 -4.07
CA ILE A 140 2.22 -11.56 -3.98
C ILE A 140 2.54 -10.87 -2.64
N ALA A 141 2.61 -11.63 -1.54
CA ALA A 141 2.99 -11.13 -0.22
C ALA A 141 4.46 -10.71 -0.20
N ARG A 142 5.32 -11.54 -0.79
CA ARG A 142 6.79 -11.45 -0.69
C ARG A 142 7.44 -10.57 -1.76
N ARG A 143 6.79 -10.37 -2.91
CA ARG A 143 7.36 -9.67 -4.07
C ARG A 143 6.42 -8.60 -4.59
N LYS A 144 6.83 -7.34 -4.43
CA LYS A 144 6.08 -6.16 -4.92
C LYS A 144 5.83 -6.24 -6.43
N CYS A 145 6.76 -6.80 -7.21
CA CYS A 145 6.64 -6.93 -8.68
C CYS A 145 5.52 -7.87 -9.14
N ASN A 146 5.01 -8.74 -8.25
CA ASN A 146 3.97 -9.71 -8.58
C ASN A 146 2.57 -9.24 -8.14
N ARG A 147 2.47 -8.04 -7.55
CA ARG A 147 1.20 -7.42 -7.20
C ARG A 147 0.62 -6.72 -8.44
N PRO A 148 -0.72 -6.56 -8.54
CA PRO A 148 -1.30 -5.67 -9.53
C PRO A 148 -0.56 -4.32 -9.51
N LEU A 149 -0.14 -3.79 -10.65
CA LEU A 149 0.48 -2.47 -10.75
C LEU A 149 -0.52 -1.35 -10.43
N ASP A 150 -1.80 -1.60 -10.73
CA ASP A 150 -2.87 -0.66 -10.53
C ASP A 150 -3.27 -0.49 -9.06
N LYS A 151 -3.27 0.75 -8.56
CA LYS A 151 -3.50 1.06 -7.14
C LYS A 151 -4.89 0.69 -6.64
N GLU A 152 -5.93 0.92 -7.44
CA GLU A 152 -7.30 0.58 -7.05
C GLU A 152 -7.53 -0.94 -7.07
N THR A 153 -6.93 -1.66 -8.02
CA THR A 153 -6.93 -3.12 -8.05
C THR A 153 -6.20 -3.70 -6.84
N GLN A 154 -5.03 -3.16 -6.47
CA GLN A 154 -4.36 -3.53 -5.22
C GLN A 154 -5.23 -3.23 -3.99
N MET A 155 -5.88 -2.06 -3.94
CA MET A 155 -6.75 -1.69 -2.83
C MET A 155 -7.91 -2.68 -2.70
N PHE A 156 -8.58 -3.02 -3.80
CA PHE A 156 -9.65 -4.02 -3.84
C PHE A 156 -9.18 -5.38 -3.31
N MET A 157 -8.08 -5.89 -3.86
CA MET A 157 -7.47 -7.16 -3.47
C MET A 157 -7.09 -7.20 -1.97
N THR A 158 -6.44 -6.15 -1.48
CA THR A 158 -6.05 -6.08 -0.05
C THR A 158 -7.25 -5.92 0.88
N ALA A 159 -8.29 -5.18 0.47
CA ALA A 159 -9.50 -4.99 1.26
C ALA A 159 -10.25 -6.31 1.48
N GLN A 160 -10.48 -7.10 0.42
CA GLN A 160 -11.18 -8.38 0.55
C GLN A 160 -10.39 -9.38 1.41
N MET A 161 -9.06 -9.43 1.28
CA MET A 161 -8.24 -10.31 2.11
C MET A 161 -8.18 -9.84 3.56
N ALA A 162 -8.07 -8.53 3.82
CA ALA A 162 -8.09 -7.99 5.17
C ALA A 162 -9.41 -8.32 5.90
N VAL A 163 -10.54 -8.32 5.18
CA VAL A 163 -11.83 -8.72 5.74
C VAL A 163 -11.92 -10.24 5.94
N ALA A 164 -11.53 -11.03 4.93
CA ALA A 164 -11.65 -12.49 4.98
C ALA A 164 -10.72 -13.14 6.03
N TYR A 165 -9.55 -12.54 6.26
CA TYR A 165 -8.55 -12.99 7.22
C TYR A 165 -8.50 -12.14 8.49
N ALA A 166 -9.58 -11.41 8.82
CA ALA A 166 -9.61 -10.52 9.98
C ALA A 166 -9.45 -11.25 11.33
N ASP A 167 -9.69 -12.56 11.36
CA ASP A 167 -9.56 -13.41 12.55
C ASP A 167 -8.24 -14.20 12.52
N ILE A 168 -7.36 -13.90 13.46
CA ILE A 168 -6.05 -14.55 13.58
C ILE A 168 -6.13 -16.02 14.02
N SER A 169 -7.26 -16.45 14.61
CA SER A 169 -7.46 -17.84 15.07
C SER A 169 -7.50 -18.84 13.91
N SER A 170 -7.71 -18.36 12.69
CA SER A 170 -7.68 -19.13 11.44
C SER A 170 -6.28 -19.55 10.97
N GLY A 171 -5.23 -19.33 11.78
CA GLY A 171 -3.83 -19.63 11.41
C GLY A 171 -3.24 -18.64 10.40
N GLY A 172 -3.95 -17.54 10.11
CA GLY A 172 -3.61 -16.56 9.09
C GLY A 172 -2.99 -15.26 9.59
N MET A 173 -2.39 -15.20 10.79
CA MET A 173 -1.91 -13.94 11.39
C MET A 173 -0.98 -13.14 10.46
N GLU A 174 -0.05 -13.79 9.75
CA GLU A 174 0.81 -13.13 8.77
C GLU A 174 -0.01 -12.46 7.65
N ILE A 175 -1.05 -13.15 7.17
CA ILE A 175 -1.93 -12.69 6.09
C ILE A 175 -2.77 -11.52 6.57
N ALA A 176 -3.42 -11.68 7.73
CA ALA A 176 -4.22 -10.67 8.40
C ALA A 176 -3.42 -9.37 8.56
N MET A 177 -2.22 -9.47 9.12
CA MET A 177 -1.32 -8.34 9.32
C MET A 177 -0.90 -7.71 7.99
N THR A 178 -0.38 -8.52 7.07
CA THR A 178 0.20 -8.02 5.81
C THR A 178 -0.86 -7.34 4.94
N MET A 179 -2.06 -7.93 4.84
CA MET A 179 -3.14 -7.41 4.01
C MET A 179 -3.83 -6.21 4.65
N THR A 180 -4.04 -6.20 5.97
CA THR A 180 -4.60 -5.03 6.67
C THR A 180 -3.66 -3.84 6.60
N ALA A 181 -2.37 -4.03 6.85
CA ALA A 181 -1.38 -2.96 6.70
C ALA A 181 -1.29 -2.48 5.24
N SER A 182 -1.27 -3.41 4.27
CA SER A 182 -1.24 -3.05 2.85
C SER A 182 -2.46 -2.25 2.43
N TYR A 183 -3.66 -2.64 2.88
CA TYR A 183 -4.90 -1.92 2.61
C TYR A 183 -4.84 -0.48 3.13
N ALA A 184 -4.36 -0.27 4.36
CA ALA A 184 -4.17 1.07 4.93
C ALA A 184 -3.23 1.96 4.10
N TYR A 185 -2.08 1.42 3.66
CA TYR A 185 -1.17 2.15 2.78
C TYR A 185 -1.81 2.48 1.42
N ARG A 186 -2.60 1.58 0.83
CA ARG A 186 -3.29 1.84 -0.44
C ARG A 186 -4.39 2.90 -0.28
N ALA A 187 -5.17 2.84 0.80
CA ALA A 187 -6.17 3.84 1.12
C ALA A 187 -5.53 5.24 1.28
N THR A 188 -4.36 5.29 1.93
CA THR A 188 -3.54 6.49 2.08
C THR A 188 -3.06 7.03 0.73
N ASP A 189 -2.51 6.18 -0.15
CA ASP A 189 -2.02 6.58 -1.48
C ASP A 189 -3.13 7.17 -2.37
N LEU A 190 -4.36 6.69 -2.20
CA LEU A 190 -5.54 7.13 -2.94
C LEU A 190 -6.28 8.31 -2.28
N LEU A 191 -5.90 8.69 -1.05
CA LEU A 191 -6.57 9.74 -0.24
C LEU A 191 -8.09 9.53 -0.15
N ARG A 192 -8.54 8.29 -0.10
CA ARG A 192 -9.96 7.95 0.03
C ARG A 192 -10.36 7.81 1.49
N ARG A 193 -11.09 8.82 1.99
CA ARG A 193 -11.49 8.91 3.41
C ARG A 193 -12.27 7.68 3.88
N ASP A 194 -13.19 7.17 3.07
CA ASP A 194 -13.99 6.00 3.41
C ASP A 194 -13.15 4.72 3.57
N HIS A 195 -12.19 4.50 2.67
CA HIS A 195 -11.26 3.38 2.78
C HIS A 195 -10.27 3.55 3.93
N ALA A 196 -9.78 4.77 4.17
CA ALA A 196 -8.87 5.05 5.27
C ALA A 196 -9.55 4.81 6.63
N GLN A 197 -10.80 5.26 6.78
CA GLN A 197 -11.62 5.01 7.97
C GLN A 197 -11.79 3.50 8.21
N ARG A 198 -12.19 2.76 7.16
CA ARG A 198 -12.34 1.31 7.26
C ARG A 198 -11.01 0.61 7.58
N ALA A 199 -9.90 1.09 7.04
CA ALA A 199 -8.59 0.55 7.35
C ALA A 199 -8.22 0.76 8.82
N VAL A 200 -8.49 1.95 9.40
CA VAL A 200 -8.27 2.20 10.83
C VAL A 200 -9.08 1.23 11.71
N GLU A 201 -10.35 0.99 11.39
CA GLU A 201 -11.18 0.03 12.11
C GLU A 201 -10.60 -1.40 12.11
N LEU A 202 -10.16 -1.86 10.93
CA LEU A 202 -9.54 -3.18 10.79
C LEU A 202 -8.21 -3.28 11.53
N LEU A 203 -7.40 -2.22 11.51
CA LEU A 203 -6.15 -2.14 12.26
C LEU A 203 -6.41 -2.18 13.77
N ASP A 204 -7.37 -1.41 14.28
CA ASP A 204 -7.73 -1.38 15.69
C ASP A 204 -8.22 -2.75 16.18
N ALA A 205 -9.09 -3.40 15.40
CA ALA A 205 -9.56 -4.74 15.71
C ALA A 205 -8.42 -5.77 15.75
N LEU A 206 -7.51 -5.73 14.77
CA LEU A 206 -6.40 -6.68 14.68
C LEU A 206 -5.35 -6.43 15.77
N ILE A 207 -5.01 -5.17 16.05
CA ILE A 207 -4.10 -4.82 17.17
C ILE A 207 -4.69 -5.34 18.48
N GLY A 208 -5.98 -5.10 18.73
CA GLY A 208 -6.64 -5.58 19.94
C GLY A 208 -6.63 -7.12 20.08
N GLN A 209 -6.80 -7.85 18.98
CA GLN A 209 -6.66 -9.32 18.99
C GLN A 209 -5.23 -9.76 19.33
N ILE A 210 -4.21 -9.11 18.75
CA ILE A 210 -2.81 -9.47 18.99
C ILE A 210 -2.38 -9.15 20.43
N GLU A 211 -2.86 -8.06 21.00
CA GLU A 211 -2.57 -7.68 22.39
C GLU A 211 -3.16 -8.66 23.42
N GLN A 212 -4.16 -9.46 23.04
CA GLN A 212 -4.73 -10.53 23.87
C GLN A 212 -3.94 -11.84 23.80
N LEU A 213 -3.02 -11.99 22.84
CA LEU A 213 -2.18 -13.17 22.73
C LEU A 213 -1.06 -13.18 23.78
N PRO A 214 -0.51 -14.36 24.13
CA PRO A 214 0.69 -14.45 24.95
C PRO A 214 1.83 -13.57 24.37
N PRO A 215 2.60 -12.86 25.21
CA PRO A 215 3.68 -12.02 24.73
C PRO A 215 4.68 -12.80 23.88
N SER A 216 5.01 -12.27 22.70
CA SER A 216 6.05 -12.82 21.84
C SER A 216 6.68 -11.72 21.00
N ASP A 217 7.93 -11.94 20.59
CA ASP A 217 8.66 -10.99 19.75
C ASP A 217 7.97 -10.76 18.39
N TYR A 218 7.27 -11.77 17.88
CA TYR A 218 6.49 -11.70 16.66
C TYR A 218 5.25 -10.81 16.82
N ASN A 219 4.56 -10.90 17.96
CA ASN A 219 3.39 -10.06 18.25
C ASN A 219 3.77 -8.59 18.34
N GLU A 220 4.89 -8.27 19.01
CA GLU A 220 5.43 -6.91 19.05
C GLU A 220 5.81 -6.41 17.65
N ASN A 221 6.42 -7.27 16.82
CA ASN A 221 6.71 -6.93 15.42
C ASN A 221 5.46 -6.57 14.63
N ALA A 222 4.40 -7.36 14.81
CA ALA A 222 3.12 -7.13 14.16
C ALA A 222 2.48 -5.83 14.64
N ILE A 223 2.43 -5.59 15.95
CA ILE A 223 1.84 -4.38 16.53
C ILE A 223 2.53 -3.12 16.00
N VAL A 224 3.86 -3.05 16.01
CA VAL A 224 4.59 -1.87 15.49
C VAL A 224 4.29 -1.65 14.00
N SER A 225 4.24 -2.72 13.21
CA SER A 225 3.93 -2.63 11.78
C SER A 225 2.51 -2.12 11.53
N LEU A 226 1.54 -2.58 12.33
CA LEU A 226 0.14 -2.15 12.24
C LEU A 226 -0.05 -0.72 12.75
N LEU A 227 0.57 -0.33 13.86
CA LEU A 227 0.58 1.05 14.37
C LEU A 227 1.21 2.01 13.35
N THR A 228 2.27 1.56 12.64
CA THR A 228 2.89 2.34 11.56
C THR A 228 1.91 2.58 10.42
N ALA A 229 1.21 1.54 9.97
CA ALA A 229 0.18 1.67 8.93
C ALA A 229 -1.01 2.54 9.41
N ARG A 230 -1.36 2.44 10.70
CA ARG A 230 -2.47 3.17 11.31
C ARG A 230 -2.24 4.66 11.35
N TRP A 231 -1.06 5.13 11.77
CA TRP A 231 -0.81 6.58 11.79
C TRP A 231 -0.85 7.19 10.38
N HIS A 232 -0.45 6.45 9.33
CA HIS A 232 -0.59 6.90 7.95
C HIS A 232 -2.07 7.08 7.57
N ALA A 233 -2.92 6.10 7.88
CA ALA A 233 -4.34 6.17 7.61
C ALA A 233 -5.03 7.29 8.40
N CYS A 234 -4.69 7.47 9.69
CA CYS A 234 -5.18 8.59 10.50
C CYS A 234 -4.75 9.95 9.93
N ALA A 235 -3.50 10.10 9.48
CA ALA A 235 -3.03 11.32 8.83
C ALA A 235 -3.82 11.62 7.54
N ALA A 236 -4.11 10.60 6.72
CA ALA A 236 -4.94 10.76 5.52
C ALA A 236 -6.40 11.14 5.83
N LEU A 237 -6.89 10.82 7.03
CA LEU A 237 -8.21 11.22 7.53
C LEU A 237 -8.21 12.61 8.18
N GLU A 238 -7.04 13.20 8.40
CA GLU A 238 -6.84 14.37 9.25
C GLU A 238 -7.25 14.10 10.72
N ASP A 239 -7.24 12.84 11.15
CA ASP A 239 -7.45 12.42 12.54
C ASP A 239 -6.13 12.52 13.32
N MET A 240 -5.82 13.73 13.81
CA MET A 240 -4.59 14.00 14.53
C MET A 240 -4.52 13.29 15.89
N THR A 241 -5.66 13.03 16.53
CA THR A 241 -5.71 12.27 17.79
C THR A 241 -5.34 10.80 17.56
N GLY A 242 -5.89 10.17 16.52
CA GLY A 242 -5.50 8.82 16.11
C GLY A 242 -4.03 8.74 15.68
N PHE A 243 -3.55 9.71 14.92
CA PHE A 243 -2.16 9.84 14.49
C PHE A 243 -1.19 9.90 15.68
N GLN A 244 -1.41 10.84 16.61
CA GLN A 244 -0.54 11.01 17.79
C GLN A 244 -0.57 9.78 18.69
N ARG A 245 -1.74 9.19 18.92
CA ARG A 245 -1.89 7.98 19.73
C ARG A 245 -1.11 6.79 19.16
N SER A 246 -1.13 6.61 17.85
CA SER A 246 -0.35 5.54 17.20
C SER A 246 1.16 5.77 17.33
N LEU A 247 1.64 6.99 17.11
CA LEU A 247 3.06 7.32 17.26
C LEU A 247 3.54 7.20 18.71
N THR A 248 2.75 7.68 19.67
CA THR A 248 3.04 7.54 21.10
C THR A 248 3.02 6.08 21.53
N ALA A 249 2.09 5.27 21.05
CA ALA A 249 2.08 3.83 21.34
C ALA A 249 3.36 3.12 20.87
N ILE A 250 3.92 3.53 19.72
CA ILE A 250 5.23 3.05 19.24
C ILE A 250 6.36 3.54 20.17
N PHE A 251 6.34 4.82 20.56
CA PHE A 251 7.34 5.38 21.48
C PHE A 251 7.34 4.66 22.83
N ASP A 252 6.18 4.42 23.43
CA ASP A 252 6.04 3.75 24.72
C ASP A 252 6.55 2.29 24.69
N ARG A 253 6.63 1.69 23.50
CA ARG A 253 7.16 0.33 23.27
C ARG A 253 8.67 0.28 23.07
N THR A 254 9.38 1.41 23.06
CA THR A 254 10.83 1.48 22.78
C THR A 254 11.66 0.48 23.58
N ALA A 255 11.41 0.36 24.89
CA ALA A 255 12.15 -0.57 25.75
C ALA A 255 11.92 -2.04 25.36
N SER A 256 10.66 -2.43 25.09
CA SER A 256 10.29 -3.76 24.59
C SER A 256 10.97 -4.04 23.24
N ILE A 257 10.91 -3.07 22.32
CA ILE A 257 11.51 -3.15 20.98
C ILE A 257 13.03 -3.36 21.07
N CYS A 258 13.73 -2.64 21.95
CA CYS A 258 15.18 -2.81 22.13
C CYS A 258 15.54 -4.21 22.64
N ALA A 259 14.72 -4.79 23.51
CA ALA A 259 14.92 -6.15 24.04
C ALA A 259 14.59 -7.25 23.01
N ASN A 260 13.62 -7.02 22.13
CA ASN A 260 13.07 -7.97 21.16
C ASN A 260 14.13 -8.57 20.22
N THR A 261 14.17 -9.90 20.04
CA THR A 261 15.16 -10.58 19.18
C THR A 261 15.08 -10.17 17.71
N LEU A 262 13.92 -9.71 17.26
CA LEU A 262 13.63 -9.17 15.93
C LEU A 262 13.77 -7.64 15.84
N VAL A 263 14.42 -6.97 16.80
CA VAL A 263 14.61 -5.49 16.77
C VAL A 263 15.14 -4.98 15.42
N PHE A 264 15.95 -5.80 14.73
CA PHE A 264 16.47 -5.46 13.42
C PHE A 264 15.34 -5.18 12.39
N THR A 265 14.33 -6.05 12.32
CA THR A 265 13.19 -5.91 11.40
C THR A 265 12.20 -4.83 11.84
N LEU A 266 12.19 -4.51 13.14
CA LEU A 266 11.40 -3.42 13.72
C LEU A 266 12.02 -2.03 13.45
N CYS A 267 13.35 -1.98 13.44
CA CYS A 267 14.14 -0.75 13.46
C CYS A 267 13.66 0.28 12.43
N TYR A 268 13.41 -0.14 11.20
CA TYR A 268 13.02 0.77 10.12
C TYR A 268 11.64 1.42 10.32
N ASN A 269 10.64 0.66 10.78
CA ASN A 269 9.30 1.20 11.05
C ASN A 269 9.29 2.08 12.31
N THR A 270 9.99 1.63 13.36
CA THR A 270 10.06 2.37 14.63
C THR A 270 10.79 3.70 14.46
N VAL A 271 12.00 3.70 13.89
CA VAL A 271 12.80 4.92 13.73
C VAL A 271 12.09 5.96 12.87
N ARG A 272 11.45 5.56 11.76
CA ARG A 272 10.67 6.50 10.94
C ARG A 272 9.50 7.10 11.72
N SER A 273 8.76 6.27 12.45
CA SER A 273 7.63 6.75 13.25
C SER A 273 8.10 7.71 14.34
N LEU A 274 9.23 7.42 15.00
CA LEU A 274 9.82 8.32 15.99
C LEU A 274 10.36 9.61 15.38
N CYS A 275 10.94 9.58 14.17
CA CYS A 275 11.31 10.79 13.45
C CYS A 275 10.09 11.66 13.14
N VAL A 276 8.98 11.07 12.70
CA VAL A 276 7.73 11.80 12.46
C VAL A 276 7.20 12.41 13.75
N LEU A 277 7.21 11.66 14.86
CA LEU A 277 6.79 12.16 16.18
C LEU A 277 7.68 13.33 16.63
N ALA A 278 9.00 13.17 16.56
CA ALA A 278 9.95 14.22 16.92
C ALA A 278 9.79 15.46 16.05
N GLY A 279 9.64 15.29 14.74
CA GLY A 279 9.43 16.40 13.80
C GLY A 279 8.13 17.15 14.07
N HIS A 280 7.05 16.44 14.35
CA HIS A 280 5.77 17.04 14.74
C HIS A 280 5.87 17.77 16.09
N SER A 281 6.57 17.20 17.08
CA SER A 281 6.87 17.87 18.35
C SER A 281 7.66 19.16 18.15
N LEU A 282 8.70 19.16 17.29
CA LEU A 282 9.48 20.35 16.97
C LEU A 282 8.66 21.45 16.29
N VAL A 283 7.78 21.09 15.35
CA VAL A 283 6.87 22.06 14.71
C VAL A 283 5.99 22.76 15.76
N ARG A 284 5.62 22.06 16.84
CA ARG A 284 4.82 22.57 17.95
C ARG A 284 5.64 23.23 19.08
N GLY A 285 6.97 23.25 18.97
CA GLY A 285 7.86 23.78 19.99
C GLY A 285 8.03 22.89 21.23
N ASP A 286 7.63 21.62 21.16
CA ASP A 286 7.82 20.64 22.24
C ASP A 286 9.20 19.99 22.15
N THR A 287 10.22 20.70 22.64
CA THR A 287 11.63 20.27 22.61
C THR A 287 11.87 19.02 23.45
N ALA A 288 11.23 18.93 24.62
CA ALA A 288 11.39 17.81 25.55
C ALA A 288 10.94 16.48 24.92
N ARG A 289 9.78 16.47 24.25
CA ARG A 289 9.30 15.27 23.56
C ARG A 289 10.17 14.92 22.36
N ALA A 290 10.67 15.91 21.64
CA ALA A 290 11.57 15.69 20.51
C ALA A 290 12.90 15.04 20.94
N GLU A 291 13.55 15.56 21.99
CA GLU A 291 14.78 14.98 22.56
C GLU A 291 14.55 13.54 23.03
N ALA A 292 13.45 13.27 23.75
CA ALA A 292 13.12 11.91 24.17
C ALA A 292 12.98 10.94 22.98
N CYS A 293 12.38 11.38 21.87
CA CYS A 293 12.31 10.60 20.64
C CYS A 293 13.70 10.36 20.03
N PHE A 294 14.59 11.36 20.04
CA PHE A 294 15.95 11.22 19.53
C PHE A 294 16.79 10.23 20.33
N GLU A 295 16.64 10.23 21.66
CA GLU A 295 17.27 9.24 22.54
C GLU A 295 16.76 7.82 22.23
N ALA A 296 15.44 7.65 22.16
CA ALA A 296 14.81 6.39 21.79
C ALA A 296 15.30 5.86 20.42
N ILE A 297 15.41 6.74 19.41
CA ILE A 297 15.97 6.38 18.11
C ILE A 297 17.42 5.89 18.24
N GLY A 298 18.25 6.58 19.02
CA GLY A 298 19.63 6.17 19.26
C GLY A 298 19.73 4.78 19.89
N ASP A 299 18.87 4.47 20.86
CA ASP A 299 18.83 3.17 21.51
C ASP A 299 18.36 2.06 20.56
N ILE A 300 17.32 2.32 19.76
CA ILE A 300 16.83 1.37 18.75
C ILE A 300 17.88 1.12 17.67
N LEU A 301 18.59 2.15 17.21
CA LEU A 301 19.66 1.99 16.23
C LEU A 301 20.81 1.14 16.79
N ARG A 302 21.18 1.34 18.06
CA ARG A 302 22.22 0.56 18.74
C ARG A 302 21.81 -0.91 18.89
N ALA A 303 20.57 -1.16 19.33
CA ALA A 303 20.02 -2.50 19.45
C ALA A 303 19.83 -3.20 18.09
N GLY A 304 19.38 -2.47 17.08
CA GLY A 304 19.27 -2.95 15.69
C GLY A 304 20.63 -3.29 15.09
N GLY A 305 21.61 -2.42 15.29
CA GLY A 305 22.97 -2.58 14.78
C GLY A 305 23.71 -3.77 15.40
N SER A 306 23.49 -4.04 16.69
CA SER A 306 24.10 -5.21 17.36
C SER A 306 23.56 -6.56 16.86
N ARG A 307 22.40 -6.56 16.21
CA ARG A 307 21.77 -7.75 15.60
C ARG A 307 21.81 -7.75 14.06
N LEU A 308 22.52 -6.82 13.45
CA LEU A 308 22.67 -6.73 12.00
C LEU A 308 23.47 -7.93 11.46
N THR A 309 23.02 -8.50 10.34
CA THR A 309 23.74 -9.58 9.63
C THR A 309 24.24 -9.10 8.26
N LEU A 310 25.15 -9.86 7.65
CA LEU A 310 25.70 -9.58 6.31
C LEU A 310 24.72 -9.87 5.16
N ASN A 311 23.45 -10.14 5.46
CA ASN A 311 22.42 -10.28 4.43
C ASN A 311 22.22 -8.94 3.70
N VAL A 312 22.30 -8.95 2.37
CA VAL A 312 22.18 -7.73 1.54
C VAL A 312 20.87 -6.98 1.77
N ALA A 313 19.76 -7.70 1.98
CA ALA A 313 18.47 -7.08 2.31
C ALA A 313 18.54 -6.34 3.65
N HIS A 314 19.19 -6.94 4.65
CA HIS A 314 19.37 -6.32 5.96
C HIS A 314 20.25 -5.07 5.88
N LEU A 315 21.37 -5.13 5.16
CA LEU A 315 22.25 -3.97 4.95
C LEU A 315 21.52 -2.81 4.26
N ARG A 316 20.71 -3.11 3.23
CA ARG A 316 19.93 -2.10 2.52
C ARG A 316 18.87 -1.45 3.41
N GLU A 317 18.16 -2.25 4.21
CA GLU A 317 17.14 -1.75 5.12
C GLU A 317 17.76 -0.89 6.24
N TYR A 318 18.83 -1.37 6.89
CA TYR A 318 19.52 -0.62 7.94
C TYR A 318 20.13 0.69 7.42
N SER A 319 20.78 0.66 6.25
CA SER A 319 21.29 1.88 5.60
C SER A 319 20.18 2.89 5.33
N SER A 320 19.00 2.42 4.93
CA SER A 320 17.83 3.28 4.73
C SER A 320 17.36 3.88 6.06
N THR A 321 17.36 3.11 7.14
CA THR A 321 17.05 3.60 8.50
C THR A 321 18.03 4.67 8.96
N CYS A 322 19.34 4.44 8.81
CA CYS A 322 20.37 5.42 9.18
C CYS A 322 20.23 6.72 8.39
N ARG A 323 19.83 6.66 7.11
CA ARG A 323 19.58 7.86 6.31
C ARG A 323 18.42 8.70 6.86
N VAL A 324 17.35 8.06 7.31
CA VAL A 324 16.21 8.75 7.96
C VAL A 324 16.64 9.40 9.27
N ALA A 325 17.47 8.72 10.07
CA ALA A 325 17.95 9.24 11.35
C ALA A 325 19.08 10.27 11.23
N GLY A 326 19.77 10.35 10.09
CA GLY A 326 20.94 11.21 9.88
C GLY A 326 20.76 12.68 10.29
N PRO A 327 19.61 13.32 10.01
CA PRO A 327 19.39 14.72 10.38
C PRO A 327 19.32 15.01 11.88
N ILE A 328 19.14 14.01 12.75
CA ILE A 328 18.87 14.19 14.20
C ILE A 328 19.93 15.06 14.87
N GLY A 329 21.21 14.86 14.56
CA GLY A 329 22.30 15.64 15.16
C GLY A 329 22.18 17.15 14.93
N TYR A 330 21.68 17.56 13.76
CA TYR A 330 21.44 18.98 13.49
C TYR A 330 20.33 19.53 14.39
N PHE A 331 19.23 18.79 14.56
CA PHE A 331 18.11 19.26 15.38
C PHE A 331 18.46 19.34 16.88
N ARG A 332 19.25 18.40 17.41
CA ARG A 332 19.70 18.45 18.81
C ARG A 332 20.53 19.71 19.10
N ASN A 333 21.44 20.06 18.19
CA ASN A 333 22.25 21.27 18.32
C ASN A 333 21.39 22.54 18.31
N GLU A 334 20.33 22.56 17.49
CA GLU A 334 19.42 23.69 17.38
C GLU A 334 18.50 23.82 18.60
N ILE A 335 18.07 22.70 19.20
CA ILE A 335 17.36 22.71 20.50
C ILE A 335 18.24 23.34 21.58
N GLN A 336 19.48 22.88 21.72
CA GLN A 336 20.42 23.44 22.70
C GLN A 336 20.68 24.93 22.49
N ARG A 337 20.80 25.36 21.22
CA ARG A 337 20.95 26.77 20.87
C ARG A 337 19.70 27.58 21.23
N ALA A 338 18.52 27.07 20.92
CA ALA A 338 17.25 27.72 21.25
C ALA A 338 17.09 27.93 22.76
N GLU A 339 17.46 26.93 23.57
CA GLU A 339 17.46 27.01 25.03
C GLU A 339 18.45 28.04 25.55
N ALA A 340 19.67 28.09 24.99
CA ALA A 340 20.68 29.07 25.38
C ALA A 340 20.30 30.52 25.01
N GLU A 341 19.63 30.71 23.87
CA GLU A 341 19.21 32.01 23.36
C GLU A 341 17.84 32.45 23.91
N GLY A 342 17.08 31.56 24.56
CA GLY A 342 15.74 31.84 25.07
C GLY A 342 14.71 32.09 23.96
N VAL A 343 14.92 31.51 22.77
CA VAL A 343 14.07 31.70 21.59
C VAL A 343 13.22 30.46 21.29
N PRO A 344 12.00 30.61 20.75
CA PRO A 344 11.19 29.46 20.35
C PRO A 344 11.91 28.62 19.27
N VAL A 345 12.21 27.35 19.59
CA VAL A 345 13.00 26.46 18.71
C VAL A 345 12.45 26.41 17.30
N GLN A 346 11.13 26.40 17.14
CA GLN A 346 10.46 26.23 15.86
C GLN A 346 10.69 27.40 14.89
N GLN A 347 11.03 28.58 15.41
CA GLN A 347 11.34 29.79 14.64
C GLN A 347 12.83 29.98 14.40
N LEU A 348 13.67 29.20 15.08
CA LEU A 348 15.11 29.31 15.01
C LEU A 348 15.62 28.94 13.61
N HIS A 349 16.48 29.78 13.02
CA HIS A 349 16.97 29.58 11.67
C HIS A 349 18.21 28.67 11.63
N MET A 350 18.09 27.50 11.00
CA MET A 350 19.17 26.53 10.83
C MET A 350 20.08 26.93 9.67
N SER A 351 21.30 27.40 9.96
CA SER A 351 22.27 27.79 8.92
C SER A 351 22.73 26.60 8.07
N SER A 352 22.86 25.42 8.69
CA SER A 352 23.28 24.17 8.05
C SER A 352 22.29 23.67 6.99
N LEU A 353 20.99 23.91 7.20
CA LEU A 353 19.91 23.39 6.33
C LEU A 353 19.12 24.47 5.58
N ARG A 354 19.36 25.76 5.86
CA ARG A 354 18.71 26.94 5.25
C ARG A 354 17.19 26.94 5.40
N GLY A 355 16.71 27.37 6.57
CA GLY A 355 15.30 27.51 6.90
C GLY A 355 15.09 27.47 8.41
N THR A 356 13.86 27.61 8.86
CA THR A 356 13.51 27.44 10.28
C THR A 356 13.55 25.96 10.69
N VAL A 357 13.73 25.69 11.99
CA VAL A 357 13.63 24.32 12.53
C VAL A 357 12.29 23.67 12.17
N ALA A 358 11.17 24.41 12.21
CA ALA A 358 9.86 23.85 11.83
C ALA A 358 9.82 23.41 10.37
N GLU A 359 10.29 24.24 9.44
CA GLU A 359 10.36 23.91 8.02
C GLU A 359 11.25 22.68 7.78
N LYS A 360 12.39 22.62 8.45
CA LYS A 360 13.34 21.51 8.29
C LYS A 360 12.91 20.23 8.98
N ALA A 361 12.18 20.31 10.09
CA ALA A 361 11.54 19.16 10.71
C ALA A 361 10.52 18.53 9.75
N ARG A 362 9.72 19.35 9.04
CA ARG A 362 8.81 18.86 7.98
C ARG A 362 9.57 18.18 6.85
N GLU A 363 10.62 18.83 6.34
CA GLU A 363 11.40 18.34 5.19
C GLU A 363 12.21 17.06 5.49
N HIS A 364 12.84 16.99 6.66
CA HIS A 364 13.87 16.00 6.96
C HIS A 364 13.47 14.95 8.00
N LEU A 365 12.43 15.19 8.81
CA LEU A 365 11.96 14.22 9.80
C LEU A 365 10.58 13.66 9.43
N ILE A 366 9.61 14.52 9.11
CA ILE A 366 8.24 14.10 8.79
C ILE A 366 8.17 13.48 7.39
N ARG A 367 8.53 14.24 6.33
CA ARG A 367 8.40 13.78 4.94
C ARG A 367 9.11 12.45 4.66
N PRO A 368 10.36 12.21 5.09
CA PRO A 368 11.05 10.95 4.83
C PRO A 368 10.49 9.76 5.64
N GLY A 369 9.76 10.03 6.73
CA GLY A 369 9.07 9.03 7.52
C GLY A 369 7.80 8.49 6.86
N ILE A 370 7.22 9.22 5.91
CA ILE A 370 5.97 8.87 5.24
C ILE A 370 6.22 7.93 4.06
N ARG A 371 5.62 6.73 4.11
CA ARG A 371 5.72 5.68 3.08
C ARG A 371 4.52 5.72 2.13
N SER A 372 4.35 6.84 1.43
CA SER A 372 3.26 7.04 0.47
C SER A 372 3.72 7.89 -0.69
N ASP A 373 3.12 7.66 -1.87
CA ASP A 373 3.28 8.55 -3.03
C ASP A 373 2.63 9.94 -2.78
N ARG A 374 1.96 10.10 -1.64
CA ARG A 374 1.35 11.36 -1.16
C ARG A 374 2.12 11.97 0.00
N SER A 375 3.41 11.66 0.15
CA SER A 375 4.26 12.16 1.23
C SER A 375 4.17 13.67 1.42
N ASP A 376 4.11 14.44 0.34
CA ASP A 376 4.13 15.89 0.40
C ASP A 376 2.82 16.43 0.97
N ARG A 377 1.68 15.91 0.47
CA ARG A 377 0.36 16.26 0.99
C ARG A 377 0.18 15.87 2.45
N LEU A 378 0.64 14.68 2.84
CA LEU A 378 0.56 14.22 4.22
C LEU A 378 1.49 15.03 5.13
N THR A 379 2.65 15.48 4.64
CA THR A 379 3.56 16.37 5.38
C THR A 379 2.90 17.73 5.63
N GLU A 380 2.18 18.29 4.66
CA GLU A 380 1.40 19.52 4.85
C GLU A 380 0.35 19.35 5.93
N ILE A 381 -0.44 18.26 5.86
CA ILE A 381 -1.49 17.96 6.84
C ILE A 381 -0.86 17.86 8.24
N ILE A 382 0.13 16.99 8.41
CA ILE A 382 0.79 16.77 9.71
C ILE A 382 1.46 18.05 10.22
N GLY A 383 2.03 18.86 9.33
CA GLY A 383 2.73 20.08 9.70
C GLY A 383 1.83 21.28 10.02
N THR A 384 0.52 21.17 9.80
CA THR A 384 -0.48 22.22 10.08
C THR A 384 -1.06 22.12 11.49
N PHE A 385 -1.06 20.93 12.07
CA PHE A 385 -1.59 20.61 13.40
C PHE A 385 -0.45 20.31 14.41
#